data_AF-A0A7X8D7H4-F1
#
_entry.id   AF-A0A7X8D7H4-F1
#
_cell.length_a   1.000
_cell.length_b   1.000
_cell.length_c   1.000
_cell.angle_alpha   90.00
_cell.angle_beta   90.00
_cell.angle_gamma   90.00
#
_symmetry.space_group_name_H-M   'P 1'
#
loop_
_entity.id
_entity.type
_entity.pdbx_description
1 polymer ?
#
loop_
_entity_poly.entity_id
_entity_poly.type
_entity_poly.pdbx_seq_one_letter_code
_entity_poly.pdbx_strand_id
1 'polypeptide(L)'
;MNTFAQRLLYARTQRGYTQSQLANLCGVSQSTIASYESGARLHTRNLFNLAKALRVNPLWLDQGIGAMNPTLQESNQIYSQTWPFSRISPDKINQLTDQQRILIENVLETLIETWEKQK
;
A
#
# COMPACT_ATOMS: atom_id res chain seq x y z
N MET A 1 17.18 -1.50 -13.53
CA MET A 1 17.29 -1.83 -12.08
C MET A 1 16.85 -3.26 -11.92
N ASN A 2 17.79 -4.18 -11.70
CA ASN A 2 17.55 -5.60 -11.97
C ASN A 2 17.47 -6.44 -10.70
N THR A 3 17.98 -5.96 -9.56
CA THR A 3 17.99 -6.72 -8.30
C THR A 3 17.27 -5.99 -7.16
N PHE A 4 16.84 -6.74 -6.15
CA PHE A 4 16.30 -6.21 -4.89
C PHE A 4 17.26 -5.20 -4.25
N ALA A 5 18.56 -5.52 -4.21
CA ALA A 5 19.61 -4.66 -3.67
C ALA A 5 19.65 -3.28 -4.38
N GLN A 6 19.62 -3.28 -5.72
CA GLN A 6 19.58 -2.05 -6.51
C GLN A 6 18.29 -1.25 -6.28
N ARG A 7 17.14 -1.94 -6.19
CA ARG A 7 15.84 -1.32 -5.90
C ARG A 7 15.78 -0.69 -4.52
N LEU A 8 16.32 -1.37 -3.52
CA LEU A 8 16.41 -0.87 -2.16
C LEU A 8 17.29 0.38 -2.08
N LEU A 9 18.50 0.32 -2.66
CA LEU A 9 19.43 1.45 -2.69
C LEU A 9 18.81 2.66 -3.41
N TYR A 10 18.20 2.43 -4.57
CA TYR A 10 17.52 3.48 -5.31
C TYR A 10 16.39 4.10 -4.51
N ALA A 11 15.49 3.28 -3.95
CA ALA A 11 14.38 3.78 -3.16
C ALA A 11 14.84 4.56 -1.92
N ARG A 12 15.88 4.07 -1.22
CA ARG A 12 16.46 4.76 -0.05
C ARG A 12 17.02 6.12 -0.43
N THR A 13 17.81 6.19 -1.51
CA THR A 13 18.44 7.42 -1.98
C THR A 13 17.42 8.44 -2.49
N GLN A 14 16.37 7.99 -3.19
CA GLN A 14 15.24 8.84 -3.59
C GLN A 14 14.49 9.45 -2.40
N ARG A 15 14.48 8.77 -1.25
CA ARG A 15 13.90 9.29 0.00
C ARG A 15 14.87 10.14 0.83
N GLY A 16 16.12 10.29 0.39
CA GLY A 16 17.15 11.04 1.12
C GLY A 16 17.58 10.39 2.44
N TYR A 17 17.31 9.09 2.64
CA TYR A 17 17.66 8.40 3.87
C TYR A 17 19.10 7.86 3.82
N THR A 18 19.82 7.95 4.94
CA THR A 18 21.02 7.16 5.20
C THR A 18 20.65 5.70 5.52
N GLN A 19 21.62 4.78 5.45
CA GLN A 19 21.39 3.38 5.83
C GLN A 19 20.95 3.24 7.29
N SER A 20 21.52 4.03 8.20
CA SER A 20 21.14 4.03 9.62
C SER A 20 19.72 4.56 9.84
N GLN A 21 19.33 5.63 9.14
CA GLN A 21 17.96 6.14 9.20
C GLN A 21 16.94 5.10 8.70
N LEU A 22 17.20 4.45 7.57
CA LEU A 22 16.32 3.39 7.07
C LEU A 22 16.25 2.21 8.05
N ALA A 23 17.40 1.82 8.63
CA ALA A 23 17.46 0.76 9.61
C ALA A 23 16.58 1.04 10.82
N ASN A 24 16.65 2.26 11.36
CA ASN A 24 15.82 2.72 12.48
C ASN A 24 14.33 2.70 12.11
N LEU A 25 13.96 3.18 10.92
CA LEU A 25 12.56 3.16 10.43
C LEU A 25 12.00 1.75 10.27
N CYS A 26 12.85 0.78 9.95
CA CYS A 26 12.44 -0.61 9.72
C CYS A 26 12.61 -1.52 10.95
N GLY A 27 13.15 -1.01 12.06
CA GLY A 27 13.44 -1.80 13.26
C GLY A 27 14.53 -2.85 13.07
N VAL A 28 15.53 -2.57 12.22
CA VAL A 28 16.67 -3.45 11.94
C VAL A 28 17.99 -2.75 12.20
N SER A 29 19.10 -3.48 12.16
CA SER A 29 20.44 -2.87 12.29
C SER A 29 20.91 -2.23 10.98
N GLN A 30 21.82 -1.25 11.06
CA GLN A 30 22.44 -0.65 9.86
C GLN A 30 23.18 -1.70 9.02
N SER A 31 23.87 -2.64 9.66
CA SER A 31 24.59 -3.72 8.95
C SER A 31 23.63 -4.65 8.21
N THR A 32 22.41 -4.84 8.72
CA THR A 32 21.33 -5.53 8.00
C THR A 32 20.97 -4.80 6.69
N ILE A 33 20.79 -3.47 6.72
CA ILE A 33 20.54 -2.69 5.49
C ILE A 33 21.73 -2.77 4.52
N ALA A 34 22.95 -2.62 5.01
CA ALA A 34 24.16 -2.74 4.18
C ALA A 34 24.28 -4.14 3.53
N SER A 35 23.94 -5.20 4.26
CA SER A 35 23.90 -6.58 3.77
C SER A 35 22.84 -6.77 2.67
N TYR A 36 21.72 -6.04 2.73
CA TYR A 36 20.71 -6.04 1.66
C TYR A 36 21.17 -5.27 0.42
N GLU A 37 21.74 -4.07 0.60
CA GLU A 37 22.19 -3.22 -0.52
C GLU A 37 23.42 -3.78 -1.26
N SER A 38 24.23 -4.60 -0.58
CA SER A 38 25.36 -5.31 -1.21
C SER A 38 24.94 -6.59 -1.95
N GLY A 39 23.70 -7.04 -1.81
CA GLY A 39 23.22 -8.29 -2.43
C GLY A 39 23.66 -9.57 -1.72
N ALA A 40 24.32 -9.48 -0.56
CA ALA A 40 24.70 -10.64 0.24
C ALA A 40 23.49 -11.40 0.81
N ARG A 41 22.34 -10.73 0.92
CA ARG A 41 21.05 -11.33 1.28
C ARG A 41 20.00 -11.03 0.21
N LEU A 42 19.47 -12.07 -0.41
CA LEU A 42 18.51 -11.99 -1.53
C LEU A 42 17.04 -11.97 -1.08
N HIS A 43 16.75 -12.48 0.12
CA HIS A 43 15.40 -12.51 0.69
C HIS A 43 15.38 -11.90 2.09
N THR A 44 14.33 -11.15 2.39
CA THR A 44 14.16 -10.48 3.69
C THR A 44 12.76 -10.73 4.26
N ARG A 45 12.71 -11.04 5.56
CA ARG A 45 11.45 -11.09 6.31
C ARG A 45 10.90 -9.69 6.58
N ASN A 46 11.71 -8.65 6.38
CA ASN A 46 11.37 -7.26 6.64
C ASN A 46 10.88 -6.52 5.38
N LEU A 47 10.51 -7.25 4.31
CA LEU A 47 10.11 -6.65 3.04
C LEU A 47 8.99 -5.61 3.21
N PHE A 48 7.94 -5.97 3.94
CA PHE A 48 6.81 -5.07 4.18
C PHE A 48 7.20 -3.83 5.00
N ASN A 49 8.08 -3.99 6.00
CA ASN A 49 8.57 -2.87 6.79
C ASN A 49 9.45 -1.92 5.96
N LEU A 50 10.28 -2.47 5.08
CA LEU A 50 11.09 -1.70 4.12
C LEU A 50 10.18 -0.94 3.15
N ALA A 51 9.22 -1.64 2.52
CA ALA A 51 8.28 -1.04 1.59
C ALA A 51 7.46 0.09 2.24
N LYS A 52 7.00 -0.11 3.49
CA LYS A 52 6.29 0.89 4.27
C LYS A 52 7.16 2.11 4.59
N ALA A 53 8.37 1.90 5.10
CA ALA A 53 9.29 2.99 5.44
C ALA A 53 9.69 3.82 4.21
N LEU A 54 9.88 3.15 3.07
CA LEU A 54 10.23 3.76 1.79
C LEU A 54 9.02 4.27 1.01
N ARG A 55 7.79 4.02 1.49
CA ARG A 55 6.51 4.32 0.81
C ARG A 55 6.52 3.87 -0.65
N VAL A 56 6.89 2.61 -0.88
CA VAL A 56 6.94 1.97 -2.20
C VAL A 56 6.09 0.71 -2.23
N ASN A 57 5.77 0.23 -3.43
CA ASN A 57 5.12 -1.05 -3.62
C ASN A 57 6.06 -2.21 -3.20
N PRO A 58 5.64 -3.13 -2.30
CA PRO A 58 6.46 -4.25 -1.86
C PRO A 58 6.80 -5.24 -2.98
N LEU A 59 5.89 -5.46 -3.95
CA LEU A 59 6.16 -6.31 -5.12
C LEU A 59 7.18 -5.68 -6.06
N TRP A 60 7.11 -4.36 -6.23
CA TRP A 60 8.14 -3.64 -6.97
C TRP A 60 9.48 -3.78 -6.25
N LEU A 61 9.51 -3.58 -4.93
CA LEU A 61 10.76 -3.67 -4.17
C LEU A 61 11.39 -5.07 -4.28
N ASP A 62 10.60 -6.13 -4.10
CA ASP A 62 11.06 -7.52 -4.11
C ASP A 62 11.41 -8.02 -5.51
N GLN A 63 10.51 -7.86 -6.47
CA GLN A 63 10.58 -8.52 -7.79
C GLN A 63 10.75 -7.53 -8.94
N GLY A 64 10.55 -6.24 -8.71
CA GLY A 64 10.57 -5.22 -9.77
C GLY A 64 9.27 -5.15 -10.57
N ILE A 65 8.19 -5.76 -10.08
CA ILE A 65 6.89 -5.82 -10.75
C ILE A 65 6.02 -4.62 -10.31
N GLY A 66 5.42 -3.94 -11.29
CA GLY A 66 4.53 -2.80 -11.05
C GLY A 66 5.26 -1.47 -10.87
N ALA A 67 4.52 -0.41 -10.51
CA ALA A 67 5.11 0.89 -10.24
C ALA A 67 5.79 0.95 -8.85
N MET A 68 6.91 1.67 -8.75
CA MET A 68 7.62 1.89 -7.48
C MET A 68 6.73 2.61 -6.47
N ASN A 69 6.16 3.74 -6.87
CA ASN A 69 5.23 4.47 -6.04
C ASN A 69 3.84 3.94 -6.39
N PRO A 70 3.08 3.39 -5.43
CA PRO A 70 1.69 3.06 -5.68
C PRO A 70 1.00 4.37 -6.06
N THR A 71 0.67 4.52 -7.33
CA THR A 71 -0.05 5.71 -7.78
C THR A 71 -1.49 5.56 -7.29
N LEU A 72 -2.14 6.68 -6.95
CA LEU A 72 -3.58 6.69 -6.64
C LEU A 72 -4.42 6.07 -7.78
N GLN A 73 -3.85 5.98 -8.99
CA GLN A 73 -4.45 5.34 -10.15
C GLN A 73 -4.50 3.80 -10.03
N GLU A 74 -3.47 3.16 -9.48
CA GLU A 74 -3.46 1.70 -9.26
C GLU A 74 -4.44 1.29 -8.14
N SER A 75 -4.55 2.09 -7.08
CA SER A 75 -5.57 1.86 -6.04
C SER A 75 -6.98 2.08 -6.59
N ASN A 76 -7.20 3.13 -7.38
CA ASN A 76 -8.51 3.39 -8.01
C ASN A 76 -8.94 2.28 -8.97
N GLN A 77 -8.02 1.63 -9.69
CA GLN A 77 -8.38 0.52 -10.57
C GLN A 77 -8.89 -0.70 -9.79
N ILE A 78 -8.27 -1.06 -8.67
CA ILE A 78 -8.71 -2.19 -7.84
C ILE A 78 -10.10 -1.92 -7.21
N TYR A 79 -10.32 -0.70 -6.70
CA TYR A 79 -11.62 -0.33 -6.17
C TYR A 79 -12.69 -0.17 -7.27
N SER A 80 -12.34 0.27 -8.47
CA SER A 80 -13.33 0.44 -9.55
C SER A 80 -14.00 -0.87 -10.01
N GLN A 81 -13.35 -2.02 -9.80
CA GLN A 81 -13.94 -3.33 -10.12
C GLN A 81 -14.83 -3.89 -8.99
N THR A 82 -14.69 -3.40 -7.76
CA THR A 82 -15.40 -3.91 -6.57
C THR A 82 -16.33 -2.89 -5.92
N TRP A 83 -16.25 -1.62 -6.31
CA TRP A 83 -17.04 -0.53 -5.75
C TRP A 83 -18.28 -0.26 -6.62
N PRO A 84 -19.51 -0.55 -6.14
CA PRO A 84 -20.71 -0.49 -6.96
C PRO A 84 -21.25 0.93 -7.20
N PHE A 85 -20.68 1.96 -6.54
CA PHE A 85 -21.19 3.32 -6.60
C PHE A 85 -20.34 4.21 -7.53
N SER A 86 -20.96 4.70 -8.61
CA SER A 86 -20.30 5.61 -9.56
C SER A 86 -20.26 7.07 -9.11
N ARG A 87 -21.13 7.48 -8.18
CA ARG A 87 -21.23 8.86 -7.66
C ARG A 87 -20.54 9.09 -6.31
N ILE A 88 -20.10 8.02 -5.66
CA ILE A 88 -19.49 8.06 -4.33
C ILE A 88 -18.08 7.50 -4.48
N SER A 89 -17.04 8.26 -4.11
CA SER A 89 -15.68 7.73 -4.11
C SER A 89 -15.38 6.96 -2.81
N PRO A 90 -14.53 5.92 -2.85
CA PRO A 90 -14.11 5.19 -1.66
C PRO A 90 -13.50 6.12 -0.58
N ASP A 91 -12.73 7.13 -1.00
CA ASP A 91 -12.12 8.11 -0.10
C ASP A 91 -13.16 8.89 0.73
N LYS A 92 -14.33 9.16 0.14
CA LYS A 92 -15.40 9.87 0.84
C LYS A 92 -15.99 9.03 1.97
N ILE A 93 -16.08 7.71 1.79
CA ILE A 93 -16.53 6.76 2.81
C ILE A 93 -15.47 6.56 3.90
N ASN A 94 -14.19 6.58 3.52
CA ASN A 94 -13.09 6.51 4.48
C ASN A 94 -13.05 7.71 5.44
N GLN A 95 -13.56 8.87 5.01
CA GLN A 95 -13.64 10.08 5.85
C GLN A 95 -14.86 10.11 6.79
N LEU A 96 -15.82 9.19 6.65
CA LEU A 96 -17.00 9.15 7.51
C LEU A 96 -16.67 8.62 8.91
N THR A 97 -17.44 9.07 9.90
CA THR A 97 -17.43 8.50 11.25
C THR A 97 -18.14 7.15 11.27
N ASP A 98 -17.87 6.32 12.29
CA ASP A 98 -18.52 5.02 12.43
C ASP A 98 -20.05 5.13 12.49
N GLN A 99 -20.56 6.16 13.18
CA GLN A 99 -21.99 6.45 13.24
C GLN A 99 -22.58 6.79 11.87
N GLN A 100 -21.85 7.53 11.03
CA GLN A 100 -22.29 7.88 9.67
C GLN A 100 -22.29 6.67 8.74
N ARG A 101 -21.33 5.75 8.89
CA ARG A 101 -21.28 4.50 8.10
C ARG A 101 -22.47 3.60 8.44
N ILE A 102 -22.75 3.39 9.72
CA ILE A 102 -23.89 2.58 10.18
C ILE A 102 -25.22 3.11 9.62
N LEU A 103 -25.41 4.44 9.64
CA LEU A 103 -26.63 5.03 9.08
C LEU A 103 -26.76 4.75 7.57
N ILE A 104 -25.67 4.87 6.81
CA ILE A 104 -25.67 4.60 5.38
C ILE A 104 -25.96 3.12 5.11
N GLU A 105 -25.35 2.21 5.86
CA GLU A 105 -25.58 0.77 5.74
C GLU A 105 -27.05 0.42 5.98
N ASN A 106 -27.65 0.93 7.06
CA ASN A 106 -29.06 0.71 7.38
C ASN A 106 -30.00 1.23 6.29
N VAL A 107 -29.69 2.41 5.72
CA VAL A 107 -30.49 2.99 4.63
C VAL A 107 -30.37 2.15 3.36
N LEU A 108 -29.15 1.71 3.02
CA LEU A 108 -28.92 0.85 1.85
C LEU A 108 -29.64 -0.49 2.01
N GLU A 109 -29.56 -1.13 3.17
CA GLU A 109 -30.28 -2.36 3.49
C GLU A 109 -31.79 -2.17 3.34
N THR A 110 -32.34 -1.12 3.96
CA THR A 110 -33.78 -0.81 3.84
C THR A 110 -34.19 -0.62 2.39
N LEU A 111 -33.40 0.11 1.59
CA LEU A 111 -33.71 0.32 0.18
C LEU A 111 -33.67 -0.99 -0.63
N ILE A 112 -32.68 -1.84 -0.39
CA ILE A 112 -32.57 -3.15 -1.04
C ILE A 112 -33.79 -4.01 -0.70
N GLU A 113 -34.15 -4.11 0.57
CA GLU A 113 -35.34 -4.86 1.00
C GLU A 113 -36.63 -4.32 0.38
N THR A 114 -36.77 -2.99 0.29
CA THR A 114 -37.96 -2.38 -0.32
C THR A 114 -38.09 -2.71 -1.80
N TRP A 115 -36.97 -2.81 -2.53
CA TRP A 115 -36.96 -3.17 -3.95
C TRP A 115 -37.12 -4.67 -4.18
N GLU A 116 -36.63 -5.52 -3.28
CA GLU A 116 -36.87 -6.97 -3.35
C GLU A 116 -38.35 -7.32 -3.12
N LYS A 117 -39.04 -6.64 -2.19
CA LYS A 117 -40.47 -6.87 -1.93
C LYS A 117 -41.41 -6.39 -3.04
N GLN A 118 -40.92 -5.57 -3.98
CA GLN A 118 -41.70 -5.07 -5.11
C GLN A 118 -41.58 -5.92 -6.38
N LYS A 119 -40.78 -7.00 -6.33
CA LYS A 119 -40.55 -7.93 -7.45
C LYS A 119 -41.42 -9.17 -7.32
#